data_AF-A0A0G0R9F9-F1
#
_entry.id   AF-A0A0G0R9F9-F1
#
_cell.length_a   1.000
_cell.length_b   1.000
_cell.length_c   1.000
_cell.angle_alpha   90.00
_cell.angle_beta   90.00
_cell.angle_gamma   90.00
#
_symmetry.space_group_name_H-M   'P 1'
#
loop_
_entity.id
_entity.type
_entity.pdbx_description
1 polymer ?
#
loop_
_entity_poly.entity_id
_entity_poly.type
_entity_poly.pdbx_seq_one_letter_code
_entity_poly.pdbx_strand_id
1 'polypeptide(L)'
;TIKAVVVGPRVSPEVIFKIKKVKPVISCKTIFASDGSYLSSTRIRTGRVQRDGTIYNIPETNLNLPDRLRKILKKPFGDRVENLAVFKKGKKRLLLSVGDASAVKLISQNILPDIIILDGMIRKKKVFTQEQIKRLVGSDYHFIRTINLAGTITVDLVTCIQKALDVYISQKKRTVIFVRGEDDLAVLPAVYLAPLLSRVVYGQPPFSDRLIKPGMISITVTEKTKKQIGKLLDQFSMLQ
;
A
#
# COMPACT_ATOMS: atom_id res chain seq x y z
N THR A 1 35.87 11.11 3.91
CA THR A 1 35.91 12.57 3.67
C THR A 1 34.67 12.97 2.89
N ILE A 2 33.86 13.92 3.39
CA ILE A 2 32.64 14.38 2.68
C ILE A 2 33.08 15.28 1.53
N LYS A 3 32.73 14.92 0.28
CA LYS A 3 33.09 15.69 -0.93
C LYS A 3 32.12 16.83 -1.23
N ALA A 4 30.84 16.69 -0.86
CA ALA A 4 29.80 17.68 -1.06
C ALA A 4 28.65 17.45 -0.08
N VAL A 5 27.87 18.50 0.17
CA VAL A 5 26.61 18.46 0.94
C VAL A 5 25.49 18.93 0.04
N VAL A 6 24.42 18.15 -0.07
CA VAL A 6 23.21 18.53 -0.82
C VAL A 6 22.18 19.05 0.17
N VAL A 7 21.73 20.28 -0.06
CA VAL A 7 20.66 20.92 0.73
C VAL A 7 19.37 20.97 -0.08
N GLY A 8 18.23 20.82 0.60
CA GLY A 8 16.92 20.91 -0.05
C GLY A 8 16.54 22.34 -0.44
N PRO A 9 15.49 22.51 -1.26
CA PRO A 9 15.06 23.82 -1.77
C PRO A 9 14.46 24.75 -0.69
N ARG A 10 14.26 24.25 0.54
CA ARG A 10 13.70 25.00 1.68
C ARG A 10 14.74 25.62 2.60
N VAL A 11 16.02 25.54 2.24
CA VAL A 11 17.09 26.12 3.06
C VAL A 11 17.00 27.65 3.01
N SER A 12 17.19 28.33 4.14
CA SER A 12 17.04 29.78 4.18
C SER A 12 18.14 30.50 3.39
N PRO A 13 17.85 31.67 2.78
CA PRO A 13 18.85 32.45 2.06
C PRO A 13 20.07 32.81 2.93
N GLU A 14 19.85 33.06 4.23
CA GLU A 14 20.91 33.36 5.20
C GLU A 14 21.90 32.20 5.37
N VAL A 15 21.39 30.96 5.41
CA VAL A 15 22.25 29.77 5.51
C VAL A 15 23.07 29.62 4.23
N ILE A 16 22.47 29.83 3.06
CA ILE A 16 23.20 29.82 1.77
C ILE A 16 24.28 30.90 1.75
N PHE A 17 23.97 32.11 2.22
CA PHE A 17 24.94 33.21 2.28
C PHE A 17 26.13 32.87 3.18
N LYS A 18 25.89 32.27 4.34
CA LYS A 18 26.96 31.80 5.23
C LYS A 18 27.81 30.71 4.58
N ILE A 19 27.20 29.73 3.90
CA ILE A 19 27.92 28.63 3.24
C ILE A 19 28.79 29.15 2.08
N LYS A 20 28.28 30.09 1.28
CA LYS A 20 29.02 30.70 0.15
C LYS A 20 30.33 31.36 0.58
N LYS A 21 30.45 31.82 1.83
CA LYS A 21 31.69 32.42 2.37
C LYS A 21 32.80 31.39 2.62
N VAL A 22 32.45 30.12 2.82
CA VAL A 22 33.40 29.06 3.24
C VAL A 22 33.56 27.94 2.20
N LYS A 23 32.60 27.76 1.29
CA LYS A 23 32.64 26.70 0.27
C LYS A 23 31.95 27.15 -1.04
N PRO A 24 32.39 26.63 -2.21
CA PRO A 24 31.65 26.79 -3.46
C PRO A 24 30.24 26.22 -3.36
N VAL A 25 29.26 26.94 -3.91
CA VAL A 25 27.85 26.53 -3.94
C VAL A 25 27.39 26.44 -5.38
N ILE A 26 26.91 25.26 -5.78
CA ILE A 26 26.27 25.02 -7.07
C ILE A 26 24.76 25.07 -6.86
N SER A 27 24.08 26.00 -7.54
CA SER A 27 22.63 26.11 -7.52
C SER A 27 22.03 25.30 -8.67
N CYS A 28 21.12 24.39 -8.35
CA CYS A 28 20.40 23.60 -9.35
C CYS A 28 18.94 24.07 -9.41
N LYS A 29 18.34 24.03 -10.61
CA LYS A 29 16.90 24.32 -10.77
C LYS A 29 16.09 23.33 -9.93
N THR A 30 15.15 23.86 -9.16
CA THR A 30 14.21 23.02 -8.41
C THR A 30 13.27 22.30 -9.36
N ILE A 31 13.10 20.99 -9.16
CA ILE A 31 12.16 20.17 -9.91
C ILE A 31 10.88 19.99 -9.10
N PHE A 32 9.75 20.16 -9.79
CA PHE A 32 8.41 20.03 -9.23
C PHE A 32 7.72 18.79 -9.81
N ALA A 33 6.81 18.22 -9.03
CA ALA A 33 5.92 17.16 -9.46
C ALA A 33 4.71 17.75 -10.21
N SER A 34 3.88 16.91 -10.82
CA SER A 34 2.70 17.33 -11.58
C SER A 34 1.63 18.02 -10.74
N ASP A 35 1.68 17.89 -9.40
CA ASP A 35 0.83 18.63 -8.46
C ASP A 35 1.43 19.97 -7.99
N GLY A 36 2.49 20.45 -8.64
CA GLY A 36 3.17 21.71 -8.30
C GLY A 36 4.01 21.66 -7.01
N SER A 37 3.99 20.55 -6.26
CA SER A 37 4.82 20.39 -5.06
C SER A 37 6.23 19.92 -5.42
N TYR A 38 7.21 20.19 -4.54
CA TYR A 38 8.60 19.75 -4.74
C TYR A 38 8.71 18.24 -4.98
N LEU A 39 9.46 17.86 -6.02
CA LEU A 39 9.88 16.48 -6.19
C LEU A 39 10.93 16.16 -5.12
N SER A 40 10.71 15.11 -4.33
CA SER A 40 11.64 14.74 -3.27
C SER A 40 11.74 13.22 -3.09
N SER A 41 12.91 12.76 -2.67
CA SER A 41 13.13 11.34 -2.36
C SER A 41 12.17 10.83 -1.30
N THR A 42 11.77 11.66 -0.34
CA THR A 42 10.75 11.29 0.65
C THR A 42 9.42 10.98 -0.01
N ARG A 43 8.91 11.85 -0.90
CA ARG A 43 7.64 11.61 -1.61
C ARG A 43 7.71 10.36 -2.49
N ILE A 44 8.82 10.15 -3.19
CA ILE A 44 9.07 8.94 -4.00
C ILE A 44 9.03 7.69 -3.12
N ARG A 45 9.81 7.67 -2.03
CA ARG A 45 9.84 6.52 -1.10
C ARG A 45 8.48 6.26 -0.45
N THR A 46 7.73 7.30 -0.10
CA THR A 46 6.37 7.12 0.45
C THR A 46 5.34 6.74 -0.62
N GLY A 47 5.74 6.62 -1.88
CA GLY A 47 4.86 6.17 -2.95
C GLY A 47 3.85 7.20 -3.41
N ARG A 48 4.09 8.50 -3.17
CA ARG A 48 3.20 9.61 -3.54
C ARG A 48 3.47 10.17 -4.94
N VAL A 49 4.71 10.05 -5.41
CA VAL A 49 5.14 10.57 -6.70
C VAL A 49 6.14 9.61 -7.35
N GLN A 50 6.11 9.53 -8.67
CA GLN A 50 7.07 8.81 -9.49
C GLN A 50 8.37 9.62 -9.64
N ARG A 51 9.42 8.99 -10.18
CA ARG A 51 10.74 9.65 -10.34
C ARG A 51 10.74 10.77 -11.38
N ASP A 52 9.84 10.68 -12.35
CA ASP A 52 9.61 11.69 -13.38
C ASP A 52 8.74 12.85 -12.90
N GLY A 53 8.20 12.79 -11.68
CA GLY A 53 7.33 13.82 -11.12
C GLY A 53 5.83 13.55 -11.29
N THR A 54 5.42 12.47 -11.96
CA THR A 54 4.00 12.12 -12.09
C THR A 54 3.43 11.61 -10.76
N ILE A 55 2.26 12.11 -10.36
CA ILE A 55 1.57 11.65 -9.15
C ILE A 55 0.89 10.30 -9.38
N TYR A 56 0.89 9.45 -8.35
CA TYR A 56 0.08 8.24 -8.37
C TYR A 56 -1.38 8.64 -8.17
N ASN A 57 -2.16 8.66 -9.24
CA ASN A 57 -3.56 9.10 -9.19
C ASN A 57 -4.43 8.13 -8.38
N ILE A 58 -5.20 8.70 -7.46
CA ILE A 58 -6.33 8.03 -6.83
C ILE A 58 -7.52 8.21 -7.76
N PRO A 59 -8.30 7.16 -8.08
CA PRO A 59 -9.47 7.30 -8.92
C PRO A 59 -10.49 8.25 -8.28
N GLU A 60 -11.02 9.19 -9.06
CA GLU A 60 -12.05 10.15 -8.64
C GLU A 60 -13.45 9.52 -8.64
N THR A 61 -13.62 8.40 -9.34
CA THR A 61 -14.86 7.63 -9.45
C THR A 61 -14.63 6.17 -9.06
N ASN A 62 -15.71 5.45 -8.75
CA ASN A 62 -15.60 4.04 -8.44
C ASN A 62 -15.17 3.26 -9.68
N LEU A 63 -14.28 2.29 -9.50
CA LEU A 63 -13.81 1.42 -10.57
C LEU A 63 -14.54 0.08 -10.52
N ASN A 64 -15.05 -0.37 -11.66
CA ASN A 64 -15.66 -1.70 -11.80
C ASN A 64 -14.70 -2.66 -12.52
N LEU A 65 -14.61 -3.89 -12.01
CA LEU A 65 -13.80 -4.94 -12.60
C LEU A 65 -14.46 -5.49 -13.88
N PRO A 66 -13.91 -5.23 -15.08
CA PRO A 66 -14.44 -5.83 -16.29
C PRO A 66 -14.16 -7.33 -16.33
N ASP A 67 -15.07 -8.10 -16.93
CA ASP A 67 -15.00 -9.57 -16.95
C ASP A 67 -13.71 -10.11 -17.57
N ARG A 68 -13.16 -9.40 -18.58
CA ARG A 68 -11.88 -9.73 -19.21
C ARG A 68 -10.71 -9.78 -18.20
N LEU A 69 -10.72 -8.90 -17.20
CA LEU A 69 -9.66 -8.82 -16.19
C LEU A 69 -9.82 -9.87 -15.09
N ARG A 70 -11.02 -10.43 -14.88
CA ARG A 70 -11.24 -11.47 -13.87
C ARG A 70 -10.27 -12.64 -14.06
N LYS A 71 -10.05 -13.10 -15.30
CA LYS A 71 -9.10 -14.19 -15.58
C LYS A 71 -7.65 -13.82 -15.24
N ILE A 72 -7.27 -12.57 -15.44
CA ILE A 72 -5.93 -12.07 -15.13
C ILE A 72 -5.74 -12.01 -13.62
N LEU A 73 -6.73 -11.47 -12.90
CA LEU A 73 -6.68 -11.32 -11.44
C LEU A 73 -6.78 -12.64 -10.68
N LYS A 74 -7.19 -13.73 -11.34
CA LYS A 74 -7.11 -15.08 -10.76
C LYS A 74 -5.68 -15.58 -10.61
N LYS A 75 -4.71 -15.04 -11.34
CA LYS A 75 -3.31 -15.41 -11.17
C LYS A 75 -2.72 -14.64 -9.98
N PRO A 76 -1.95 -15.30 -9.10
CA PRO A 76 -1.33 -14.59 -7.98
C PRO A 76 -0.36 -13.52 -8.49
N PHE A 77 -0.46 -12.32 -7.94
CA PHE A 77 0.53 -11.26 -8.11
C PHE A 77 1.50 -11.34 -6.95
N GLY A 78 2.76 -11.64 -7.22
CA GLY A 78 3.81 -11.76 -6.21
C GLY A 78 4.16 -13.20 -5.87
N ASP A 79 4.92 -13.35 -4.79
CA ASP A 79 5.58 -14.61 -4.44
C ASP A 79 4.79 -15.35 -3.37
N ARG A 80 4.73 -16.67 -3.49
CA ARG A 80 4.13 -17.52 -2.45
C ARG A 80 4.98 -17.47 -1.19
N VAL A 81 4.32 -17.34 -0.05
CA VAL A 81 4.98 -17.29 1.27
C VAL A 81 4.98 -18.69 1.88
N GLU A 82 6.12 -19.36 1.79
CA GLU A 82 6.33 -20.67 2.43
C GLU A 82 6.61 -20.55 3.92
N ASN A 83 7.42 -19.57 4.33
CA ASN A 83 7.79 -19.34 5.73
C ASN A 83 7.48 -17.89 6.16
N LEU A 84 6.59 -17.73 7.13
CA LEU A 84 6.17 -16.41 7.64
C LEU A 84 7.27 -15.69 8.43
N ALA A 85 8.30 -16.40 8.92
CA ALA A 85 9.42 -15.79 9.63
C ALA A 85 10.17 -14.74 8.78
N VAL A 86 10.02 -14.77 7.44
CA VAL A 86 10.56 -13.74 6.55
C VAL A 86 10.06 -12.34 6.89
N PHE A 87 8.88 -12.19 7.52
CA PHE A 87 8.34 -10.90 7.94
C PHE A 87 8.93 -10.39 9.26
N LYS A 88 9.61 -11.25 10.03
CA LYS A 88 10.31 -10.88 11.27
C LYS A 88 11.79 -10.54 11.03
N LYS A 89 12.37 -11.01 9.92
CA LYS A 89 13.80 -10.88 9.62
C LYS A 89 14.13 -9.56 8.92
N GLY A 90 15.25 -8.94 9.30
CA GLY A 90 15.82 -7.77 8.62
C GLY A 90 15.20 -6.44 9.03
N LYS A 91 15.38 -5.41 8.18
CA LYS A 91 14.84 -4.07 8.44
C LYS A 91 13.30 -4.10 8.44
N LYS A 92 12.69 -3.51 9.46
CA LYS A 92 11.23 -3.36 9.57
C LYS A 92 10.70 -2.62 8.34
N ARG A 93 9.85 -3.30 7.58
CA ARG A 93 9.10 -2.77 6.43
C ARG A 93 7.64 -2.69 6.82
N LEU A 94 6.93 -1.72 6.24
CA LEU A 94 5.49 -1.61 6.42
C LEU A 94 4.83 -2.87 5.84
N LEU A 95 4.05 -3.57 6.65
CA LEU A 95 3.34 -4.79 6.28
C LEU A 95 1.84 -4.54 6.23
N LEU A 96 1.22 -4.71 5.06
CA LEU A 96 -0.23 -4.72 4.89
C LEU A 96 -0.73 -6.16 4.73
N SER A 97 -1.85 -6.49 5.36
CA SER A 97 -2.59 -7.73 5.11
C SER A 97 -3.96 -7.42 4.52
N VAL A 98 -4.32 -8.12 3.46
CA VAL A 98 -5.65 -8.09 2.83
C VAL A 98 -6.29 -9.47 2.97
N GLY A 99 -7.55 -9.53 3.39
CA GLY A 99 -8.27 -10.75 3.69
C GLY A 99 -8.12 -11.23 5.13
N ASP A 100 -9.22 -11.70 5.69
CA ASP A 100 -9.33 -12.29 7.03
C ASP A 100 -8.36 -13.44 7.25
N ALA A 101 -8.29 -14.39 6.31
CA ALA A 101 -7.43 -15.57 6.45
C ALA A 101 -5.94 -15.20 6.53
N SER A 102 -5.52 -14.20 5.76
CA SER A 102 -4.15 -13.68 5.78
C SER A 102 -3.83 -13.03 7.12
N ALA A 103 -4.74 -12.18 7.61
CA ALA A 103 -4.59 -11.44 8.85
C ALA A 103 -4.48 -12.41 10.04
N VAL A 104 -5.42 -13.35 10.14
CA VAL A 104 -5.44 -14.35 11.22
C VAL A 104 -4.18 -15.22 11.21
N LYS A 105 -3.74 -15.66 10.03
CA LYS A 105 -2.54 -16.49 9.90
C LYS A 105 -1.27 -15.74 10.33
N LEU A 106 -1.17 -14.44 10.07
CA LEU A 106 -0.04 -13.64 10.54
C LEU A 106 -0.12 -13.41 12.06
N ILE A 107 -1.29 -13.01 12.56
CA ILE A 107 -1.50 -12.71 13.99
C ILE A 107 -1.23 -13.94 14.86
N SER A 108 -1.72 -15.12 14.45
CA SER A 108 -1.50 -16.39 15.19
C SER A 108 -0.03 -16.81 15.30
N GLN A 109 0.85 -16.20 14.48
CA GLN A 109 2.29 -16.41 14.49
C GLN A 109 3.04 -15.24 15.12
N ASN A 110 2.35 -14.36 15.87
CA ASN A 110 2.87 -13.14 16.45
C ASN A 110 3.53 -12.22 15.40
N ILE A 111 2.94 -12.13 14.21
CA ILE A 111 3.31 -11.17 13.17
C ILE A 111 2.14 -10.22 13.02
N LEU A 112 2.31 -9.00 13.51
CA LEU A 112 1.25 -7.99 13.52
C LEU A 112 1.41 -7.08 12.30
N PRO A 113 0.50 -7.16 11.30
CA PRO A 113 0.51 -6.25 10.16
C PRO A 113 0.30 -4.82 10.61
N ASP A 114 0.97 -3.87 9.98
CA ASP A 114 0.81 -2.45 10.30
C ASP A 114 -0.56 -1.91 9.84
N ILE A 115 -1.07 -2.46 8.74
CA ILE A 115 -2.42 -2.19 8.24
C ILE A 115 -3.10 -3.52 7.91
N ILE A 116 -4.34 -3.69 8.34
CA ILE A 116 -5.16 -4.86 8.05
C ILE A 116 -6.40 -4.38 7.30
N ILE A 117 -6.73 -5.03 6.19
CA ILE A 117 -7.94 -4.80 5.40
C ILE A 117 -8.70 -6.12 5.35
N LEU A 118 -9.95 -6.13 5.80
CA LEU A 118 -10.77 -7.34 5.87
C LEU A 118 -12.26 -7.00 5.82
N ASP A 119 -13.10 -7.97 5.43
CA ASP A 119 -14.56 -7.81 5.35
C ASP A 119 -15.32 -8.56 6.47
N GLY A 120 -14.61 -9.37 7.27
CA GLY A 120 -15.21 -10.18 8.33
C GLY A 120 -15.78 -11.51 7.83
N MET A 121 -15.59 -11.82 6.54
CA MET A 121 -16.06 -13.02 5.87
C MET A 121 -14.88 -13.89 5.43
N ILE A 122 -14.95 -15.20 5.70
CA ILE A 122 -14.04 -16.18 5.09
C ILE A 122 -14.88 -17.13 4.24
N ARG A 123 -14.58 -17.23 2.94
CA ARG A 123 -15.30 -18.10 2.00
C ARG A 123 -16.82 -17.88 2.04
N LYS A 124 -17.24 -16.60 2.15
CA LYS A 124 -18.65 -16.16 2.27
C LYS A 124 -19.39 -16.65 3.53
N LYS A 125 -18.65 -17.11 4.55
CA LYS A 125 -19.18 -17.36 5.89
C LYS A 125 -18.71 -16.24 6.80
N LYS A 126 -19.60 -15.70 7.63
CA LYS A 126 -19.23 -14.71 8.65
C LYS A 126 -18.36 -15.42 9.69
N VAL A 127 -17.07 -15.09 9.75
CA VAL A 127 -16.13 -15.77 10.65
C VAL A 127 -15.64 -14.84 11.75
N PHE A 128 -15.53 -13.53 11.49
CA PHE A 128 -15.06 -12.57 12.47
C PHE A 128 -15.99 -11.37 12.61
N THR A 129 -16.38 -11.07 13.86
CA THR A 129 -16.95 -9.77 14.21
C THR A 129 -15.84 -8.75 14.44
N GLN A 130 -16.21 -7.47 14.41
CA GLN A 130 -15.28 -6.42 14.76
C GLN A 130 -14.75 -6.55 16.20
N GLU A 131 -15.56 -7.02 17.16
CA GLU A 131 -15.03 -7.26 18.51
C GLU A 131 -14.02 -8.41 18.56
N GLN A 132 -14.20 -9.46 17.75
CA GLN A 132 -13.25 -10.57 17.71
C GLN A 132 -11.89 -10.13 17.16
N ILE A 133 -11.87 -9.36 16.07
CA ILE A 133 -10.60 -8.79 15.56
C ILE A 133 -9.99 -7.83 16.57
N LYS A 134 -10.78 -6.96 17.20
CA LYS A 134 -10.30 -6.06 18.27
C LYS A 134 -9.61 -6.83 19.39
N ARG A 135 -10.18 -7.96 19.82
CA ARG A 135 -9.56 -8.83 20.83
C ARG A 135 -8.26 -9.48 20.33
N LEU A 136 -8.21 -9.89 19.06
CA LEU A 136 -7.03 -10.52 18.45
C LEU A 136 -5.85 -9.55 18.30
N VAL A 137 -6.10 -8.30 17.91
CA VAL A 137 -5.03 -7.32 17.62
C VAL A 137 -4.73 -6.37 18.79
N GLY A 138 -5.62 -6.30 19.78
CA GLY A 138 -5.49 -5.42 20.94
C GLY A 138 -5.84 -3.95 20.68
N SER A 139 -5.64 -3.12 21.70
CA SER A 139 -5.95 -1.67 21.70
C SER A 139 -5.00 -0.80 20.87
N ASP A 140 -3.91 -1.37 20.39
CA ASP A 140 -2.89 -0.64 19.63
C ASP A 140 -3.36 -0.23 18.24
N TYR A 141 -4.41 -0.88 17.73
CA TYR A 141 -4.97 -0.61 16.42
C TYR A 141 -6.06 0.44 16.46
N HIS A 142 -5.98 1.39 15.54
CA HIS A 142 -7.09 2.25 15.16
C HIS A 142 -8.04 1.48 14.22
N PHE A 143 -9.34 1.70 14.35
CA PHE A 143 -10.35 0.99 13.54
C PHE A 143 -11.13 1.99 12.70
N ILE A 144 -11.12 1.79 11.39
CA ILE A 144 -11.93 2.55 10.44
C ILE A 144 -12.80 1.60 9.62
N ARG A 145 -13.85 2.15 8.99
CA ARG A 145 -14.78 1.40 8.17
C ARG A 145 -14.86 2.01 6.78
N THR A 146 -15.12 1.18 5.79
CA THR A 146 -15.33 1.58 4.40
C THR A 146 -16.38 0.69 3.73
N ILE A 147 -16.97 1.14 2.63
CA ILE A 147 -17.91 0.36 1.81
C ILE A 147 -17.25 0.06 0.46
N ASN A 148 -17.20 -1.21 0.06
CA ASN A 148 -16.71 -1.62 -1.25
C ASN A 148 -17.62 -2.67 -1.87
N LEU A 149 -18.31 -2.32 -2.96
CA LEU A 149 -19.26 -3.23 -3.61
C LEU A 149 -18.52 -4.37 -4.31
N ALA A 150 -19.23 -5.50 -4.49
CA ALA A 150 -18.66 -6.68 -5.12
C ALA A 150 -18.08 -6.37 -6.51
N GLY A 151 -16.86 -6.84 -6.77
CA GLY A 151 -16.15 -6.57 -8.03
C GLY A 151 -15.80 -5.09 -8.28
N THR A 152 -15.82 -4.23 -7.27
CA THR A 152 -15.45 -2.81 -7.42
C THR A 152 -14.23 -2.44 -6.58
N ILE A 153 -13.62 -1.31 -6.92
CA ILE A 153 -12.70 -0.55 -6.08
C ILE A 153 -13.33 0.82 -5.89
N THR A 154 -13.98 1.04 -4.74
CA THR A 154 -14.64 2.31 -4.45
C THR A 154 -13.64 3.39 -4.07
N VAL A 155 -14.00 4.65 -4.36
CA VAL A 155 -13.22 5.82 -3.90
C VAL A 155 -13.08 5.81 -2.38
N ASP A 156 -14.12 5.37 -1.66
CA ASP A 156 -14.12 5.25 -0.20
C ASP A 156 -13.06 4.24 0.29
N LEU A 157 -12.95 3.07 -0.35
CA LEU A 157 -11.93 2.07 -0.02
C LEU A 157 -10.53 2.65 -0.25
N VAL A 158 -10.29 3.27 -1.40
CA VAL A 158 -8.98 3.84 -1.73
C VAL A 158 -8.63 4.97 -0.76
N THR A 159 -9.59 5.83 -0.43
CA THR A 159 -9.42 6.92 0.54
C THR A 159 -9.09 6.39 1.94
N CYS A 160 -9.77 5.34 2.39
CA CYS A 160 -9.49 4.72 3.68
C CYS A 160 -8.11 4.08 3.74
N ILE A 161 -7.68 3.41 2.66
CA ILE A 161 -6.31 2.87 2.54
C ILE A 161 -5.28 4.00 2.61
N GLN A 162 -5.50 5.10 1.88
CA GLN A 162 -4.61 6.26 1.89
C GLN A 162 -4.52 6.88 3.29
N LYS A 163 -5.65 7.09 3.97
CA LYS A 163 -5.70 7.60 5.35
C LYS A 163 -4.93 6.69 6.31
N ALA A 164 -5.11 5.37 6.22
CA ALA A 164 -4.40 4.41 7.07
C ALA A 164 -2.88 4.47 6.84
N LEU A 165 -2.45 4.58 5.59
CA LEU A 165 -1.03 4.77 5.24
C LEU A 165 -0.47 6.07 5.80
N ASP A 166 -1.19 7.18 5.68
CA ASP A 166 -0.75 8.48 6.17
C ASP A 166 -0.61 8.53 7.69
N VAL A 167 -1.59 7.95 8.41
CA VAL A 167 -1.54 7.78 9.86
C VAL A 167 -0.33 6.91 10.26
N TYR A 168 -0.08 5.80 9.57
CA TYR A 168 1.09 4.96 9.88
C TYR A 168 2.42 5.66 9.57
N ILE A 169 2.51 6.38 8.46
CA ILE A 169 3.74 7.09 8.06
C ILE A 169 4.08 8.18 9.07
N SER A 170 3.08 8.96 9.50
CA SER A 170 3.25 10.10 10.39
C SER A 170 3.36 9.71 11.88
N GLN A 171 2.55 8.75 12.35
CA GLN A 171 2.38 8.46 13.77
C GLN A 171 2.78 7.03 14.16
N LYS A 172 3.11 6.16 13.20
CA LYS A 172 3.32 4.70 13.43
C LYS A 172 2.13 3.99 14.08
N LYS A 173 0.94 4.59 14.05
CA LYS A 173 -0.28 3.99 14.55
C LYS A 173 -0.79 2.96 13.55
N ARG A 174 -1.03 1.74 14.03
CA ARG A 174 -1.54 0.62 13.22
C ARG A 174 -3.04 0.76 13.01
N THR A 175 -3.53 0.26 11.88
CA THR A 175 -4.94 0.46 11.50
C THR A 175 -5.58 -0.83 10.99
N VAL A 176 -6.81 -1.11 11.42
CA VAL A 176 -7.70 -2.08 10.79
C VAL A 176 -8.77 -1.34 10.01
N ILE A 177 -8.90 -1.67 8.73
CA ILE A 177 -9.94 -1.21 7.82
C ILE A 177 -10.96 -2.34 7.67
N PHE A 178 -12.16 -2.11 8.21
CA PHE A 178 -13.31 -3.00 8.02
C PHE A 178 -14.07 -2.62 6.76
N VAL A 179 -14.09 -3.53 5.79
CA VAL A 179 -14.78 -3.37 4.52
C VAL A 179 -16.19 -3.95 4.63
N ARG A 180 -17.21 -3.13 4.39
CA ARG A 180 -18.56 -3.61 4.16
C ARG A 180 -18.70 -3.93 2.67
N GLY A 181 -18.67 -5.22 2.34
CA GLY A 181 -18.75 -5.73 0.97
C GLY A 181 -17.59 -6.68 0.69
N GLU A 182 -16.87 -6.53 -0.43
CA GLU A 182 -15.73 -7.40 -0.79
C GLU A 182 -14.39 -6.68 -0.60
N ASP A 183 -13.37 -7.37 -0.07
CA ASP A 183 -12.01 -6.85 0.10
C ASP A 183 -10.97 -7.43 -0.87
N ASP A 184 -11.34 -8.44 -1.67
CA ASP A 184 -10.45 -9.13 -2.62
C ASP A 184 -9.66 -8.17 -3.53
N LEU A 185 -10.32 -7.14 -4.06
CA LEU A 185 -9.69 -6.15 -4.94
C LEU A 185 -8.85 -5.11 -4.21
N ALA A 186 -8.94 -5.01 -2.87
CA ALA A 186 -8.20 -4.04 -2.07
C ALA A 186 -6.68 -4.23 -2.15
N VAL A 187 -6.20 -5.42 -2.57
CA VAL A 187 -4.78 -5.67 -2.84
C VAL A 187 -4.20 -4.70 -3.87
N LEU A 188 -4.99 -4.33 -4.89
CA LEU A 188 -4.54 -3.45 -5.97
C LEU A 188 -4.25 -2.02 -5.44
N PRO A 189 -5.22 -1.28 -4.85
CA PRO A 189 -4.92 0.02 -4.25
C PRO A 189 -3.94 -0.06 -3.09
N ALA A 190 -3.93 -1.15 -2.30
CA ALA A 190 -2.94 -1.33 -1.23
C ALA A 190 -1.49 -1.34 -1.77
N VAL A 191 -1.22 -2.08 -2.85
CA VAL A 191 0.11 -2.09 -3.50
C VAL A 191 0.38 -0.75 -4.19
N TYR A 192 -0.61 -0.21 -4.89
CA TYR A 192 -0.46 1.00 -5.68
C TYR A 192 -0.15 2.23 -4.83
N LEU A 193 -0.71 2.33 -3.62
CA LEU A 193 -0.52 3.48 -2.72
C LEU A 193 0.62 3.29 -1.72
N ALA A 194 0.90 2.07 -1.27
CA ALA A 194 1.87 1.84 -0.19
C ALA A 194 3.29 2.39 -0.50
N PRO A 195 4.07 2.77 0.52
CA PRO A 195 5.47 3.13 0.37
C PRO A 195 6.29 2.05 -0.34
N LEU A 196 7.35 2.46 -1.03
CA LEU A 196 8.31 1.53 -1.61
C LEU A 196 8.93 0.64 -0.52
N LEU A 197 9.24 -0.60 -0.90
CA LEU A 197 9.73 -1.69 -0.06
C LEU A 197 8.72 -2.25 0.96
N SER A 198 7.49 -1.72 1.01
CA SER A 198 6.41 -2.33 1.81
C SER A 198 6.11 -3.75 1.32
N ARG A 199 5.52 -4.57 2.19
CA ARG A 199 4.99 -5.89 1.86
C ARG A 199 3.48 -5.83 1.93
N VAL A 200 2.80 -6.22 0.85
CA VAL A 200 1.35 -6.48 0.86
C VAL A 200 1.17 -7.97 0.80
N VAL A 201 0.42 -8.54 1.73
CA VAL A 201 0.08 -9.97 1.72
C VAL A 201 -1.41 -10.18 1.57
N TYR A 202 -1.77 -11.24 0.87
CA TYR A 202 -3.16 -11.63 0.69
C TYR A 202 -3.29 -13.14 0.46
N GLY A 203 -4.50 -13.66 0.57
CA GLY A 203 -4.80 -15.08 0.40
C GLY A 203 -5.08 -15.41 -1.06
N GLN A 204 -4.47 -16.49 -1.56
CA GLN A 204 -4.79 -17.07 -2.86
C GLN A 204 -5.59 -18.35 -2.63
N PRO A 205 -6.89 -18.39 -3.00
CA PRO A 205 -7.68 -19.60 -2.92
C PRO A 205 -7.19 -20.67 -3.93
N PRO A 206 -7.58 -21.95 -3.79
CA PRO A 206 -7.28 -22.96 -4.79
C PRO A 206 -8.05 -22.65 -6.08
N PHE A 207 -7.37 -22.75 -7.22
CA PHE A 207 -7.98 -22.55 -8.54
C PHE A 207 -8.23 -23.89 -9.23
N SER A 208 -9.11 -23.87 -10.23
CA SER A 208 -9.36 -25.01 -11.11
C SER A 208 -8.13 -25.43 -11.93
N ASP A 209 -7.17 -24.51 -12.12
CA ASP A 209 -5.85 -24.83 -12.64
C ASP A 209 -5.01 -25.50 -11.53
N ARG A 210 -4.81 -26.82 -11.65
CA ARG A 210 -4.11 -27.67 -10.67
C ARG A 210 -2.67 -27.23 -10.40
N LEU A 211 -2.08 -26.38 -11.24
CA LEU A 211 -0.72 -25.88 -11.07
C LEU A 211 -0.62 -24.73 -10.04
N ILE A 212 -1.72 -24.02 -9.75
CA ILE A 212 -1.73 -22.91 -8.80
C ILE A 212 -2.09 -23.43 -7.40
N LYS A 213 -1.06 -23.64 -6.57
CA LYS A 213 -1.26 -24.04 -5.18
C LYS A 213 -1.86 -22.91 -4.35
N PRO A 214 -2.87 -23.17 -3.51
CA PRO A 214 -3.39 -22.18 -2.58
C PRO A 214 -2.32 -21.76 -1.57
N GLY A 215 -2.44 -20.55 -1.03
CA GLY A 215 -1.53 -20.07 0.00
C GLY A 215 -1.55 -18.57 0.17
N MET A 216 -0.68 -18.08 1.05
CA MET A 216 -0.47 -16.65 1.21
C MET A 216 0.51 -16.17 0.15
N ILE A 217 0.19 -15.05 -0.48
CA ILE A 217 1.04 -14.38 -1.47
C ILE A 217 1.57 -13.10 -0.85
N SER A 218 2.81 -12.73 -1.18
CA SER A 218 3.43 -11.47 -0.78
C SER A 218 3.93 -10.70 -1.99
N ILE A 219 3.53 -9.45 -2.08
CA ILE A 219 4.02 -8.47 -3.06
C ILE A 219 4.99 -7.55 -2.34
N THR A 220 6.21 -7.44 -2.86
CA THR A 220 7.11 -6.33 -2.47
C THR A 220 6.76 -5.12 -3.32
N VAL A 221 6.42 -4.02 -2.67
CA VAL A 221 6.08 -2.77 -3.35
C VAL A 221 7.36 -2.16 -3.94
N THR A 222 7.42 -2.11 -5.26
CA THR A 222 8.49 -1.50 -6.05
C THR A 222 7.87 -0.57 -7.10
N GLU A 223 8.69 0.28 -7.72
CA GLU A 223 8.22 1.10 -8.85
C GLU A 223 7.68 0.22 -10.00
N LYS A 224 8.32 -0.93 -10.25
CA LYS A 224 7.86 -1.91 -11.25
C LYS A 224 6.48 -2.45 -10.92
N THR A 225 6.26 -2.92 -9.68
CA THR A 225 4.96 -3.49 -9.29
C THR A 225 3.88 -2.41 -9.27
N LYS A 226 4.19 -1.20 -8.79
CA LYS A 226 3.24 -0.07 -8.85
C LYS A 226 2.84 0.25 -10.29
N LYS A 227 3.79 0.28 -11.23
CA LYS A 227 3.51 0.49 -12.66
C LYS A 227 2.65 -0.63 -13.27
N GLN A 228 2.89 -1.88 -12.88
CA GLN A 228 2.07 -3.02 -13.32
C GLN A 228 0.63 -2.92 -12.80
N ILE A 229 0.45 -2.58 -11.52
CA ILE A 229 -0.87 -2.38 -10.92
C ILE A 229 -1.56 -1.16 -11.52
N GLY A 230 -0.86 -0.04 -11.74
CA GLY A 230 -1.40 1.14 -12.41
C GLY A 230 -1.98 0.80 -13.78
N LYS A 231 -1.23 0.09 -14.62
CA LYS A 231 -1.72 -0.41 -15.93
C LYS A 231 -2.94 -1.33 -15.83
N LEU A 232 -3.08 -2.06 -14.72
CA LEU A 232 -4.27 -2.88 -14.49
C LEU A 232 -5.46 -1.99 -14.11
N LEU A 233 -5.25 -1.03 -13.21
CA LEU A 233 -6.27 -0.07 -12.78
C LEU A 233 -6.78 0.77 -13.98
N ASP A 234 -5.90 1.18 -14.89
CA ASP A 234 -6.26 1.92 -16.11
C ASP A 234 -7.22 1.14 -17.04
N GLN A 235 -7.30 -0.18 -16.89
CA GLN A 235 -8.19 -1.04 -17.69
C GLN A 235 -9.55 -1.27 -17.05
N PHE A 236 -9.78 -0.81 -15.81
CA PHE A 236 -11.08 -0.86 -15.16
C PHE A 236 -12.02 0.15 -15.81
N SER A 237 -13.31 -0.17 -15.83
CA SER A 237 -14.34 0.79 -16.29
C SER A 237 -14.74 1.68 -15.12
N MET A 238 -14.90 2.98 -15.38
CA MET A 238 -15.53 3.88 -14.42
C MET A 238 -17.01 3.47 -14.25
N LEU A 239 -17.45 3.32 -12.99
CA LEU A 239 -18.87 3.26 -12.67
C LEU A 239 -19.46 4.65 -12.90
N GLN A 240 -20.40 4.74 -13.83
CA GLN A 240 -21.26 5.92 -13.99
C GLN A 240 -22.22 6.05 -12.83
#